data_AF-A0A0B6XWF8-F1
#
_entry.id   AF-A0A0B6XWF8-F1
#
_cell.length_a   1.000
_cell.length_b   1.000
_cell.length_c   1.000
_cell.angle_alpha   90.00
_cell.angle_beta   90.00
_cell.angle_gamma   90.00
#
_symmetry.space_group_name_H-M   'P 1'
#
loop_
_entity.id
_entity.type
_entity.pdbx_description
1 polymer ?
#
loop_
_entity_poly.entity_id
_entity_poly.type
_entity_poly.pdbx_seq_one_letter_code
_entity_poly.pdbx_strand_id
1 'polypeptide(L)'
;EDLNQDDDKTEKSNSRLKRDTPDKNTCHIMAVADYTFFSGPGGGFAHRTANYIIETIKKVNRLYRETVWSNGMTGMGLQIKELRIHAEVTDRNSYHRNGRHYNMYNGETSWPYSDLLEQFGEDGDITKFCLAHLFTYR
;
A
#
# COMPACT_ATOMS: atom_id res chain seq x y z
N GLU A 1 57.99 -38.31 14.84
CA GLU A 1 58.40 -36.92 14.57
C GLU A 1 57.97 -36.64 13.13
N ASP A 2 56.67 -36.46 12.91
CA ASP A 2 55.98 -35.16 12.88
C ASP A 2 56.53 -34.22 11.80
N LEU A 3 55.71 -33.93 10.78
CA LEU A 3 55.13 -32.60 10.58
C LEU A 3 54.07 -32.60 9.45
N ASN A 4 52.90 -32.08 9.81
CA ASN A 4 51.70 -31.86 8.99
C ASN A 4 51.85 -30.71 7.99
N GLN A 5 51.13 -30.79 6.85
CA GLN A 5 50.71 -29.67 6.00
C GLN A 5 49.74 -30.24 4.93
N ASP A 6 48.55 -29.76 4.59
CA ASP A 6 47.67 -28.66 4.97
C ASP A 6 46.26 -29.12 4.53
N ASP A 7 45.24 -29.01 5.38
CA ASP A 7 43.84 -29.06 4.93
C ASP A 7 43.14 -27.83 5.51
N ASP A 8 43.13 -26.75 4.71
CA ASP A 8 42.35 -25.53 4.91
C ASP A 8 40.86 -25.89 4.92
N LYS A 9 40.34 -26.19 6.11
CA LYS A 9 38.89 -26.21 6.35
C LYS A 9 38.45 -24.79 6.63
N THR A 10 38.10 -24.09 5.55
CA THR A 10 37.33 -22.86 5.64
C THR A 10 35.98 -23.18 6.31
N GLU A 11 35.90 -23.02 7.63
CA GLU A 11 34.64 -23.05 8.37
C GLU A 11 33.77 -21.90 7.89
N LYS A 12 32.90 -22.18 6.91
CA LYS A 12 31.72 -21.36 6.64
C LYS A 12 30.84 -21.42 7.87
N SER A 13 31.08 -20.51 8.81
CA SER A 13 30.15 -20.13 9.86
C SER A 13 28.79 -19.88 9.21
N ASN A 14 27.92 -20.87 9.29
CA ASN A 14 26.50 -20.72 9.00
C ASN A 14 25.92 -19.87 10.14
N SER A 15 26.20 -18.57 10.14
CA SER A 15 25.51 -17.63 11.00
C SER A 15 24.06 -17.65 10.54
N ARG A 16 23.22 -18.41 11.25
CA ARG A 16 21.77 -18.24 11.17
C ARG A 16 21.53 -16.81 11.62
N LEU A 17 21.39 -15.89 10.66
CA LEU A 17 20.96 -14.53 10.94
C LEU A 17 19.64 -14.68 11.69
N LYS A 18 19.64 -14.30 12.97
CA LYS A 18 18.45 -14.35 13.81
C LYS A 18 17.45 -13.43 13.13
N ARG A 19 16.35 -14.00 12.63
CA ARG A 19 15.26 -13.22 12.04
C ARG A 19 14.76 -12.27 13.11
N ASP A 20 14.92 -10.98 12.87
CA ASP A 20 14.40 -9.96 13.76
C ASP A 20 12.96 -9.65 13.35
N THR A 21 12.05 -9.75 14.31
CA THR A 21 10.65 -9.36 14.14
C THR A 21 10.47 -8.01 14.83
N PRO A 22 10.39 -6.90 14.09
CA PRO A 22 10.29 -5.58 14.69
C PRO A 22 9.03 -5.44 15.55
N ASP A 23 9.13 -4.68 16.65
CA ASP A 23 7.97 -4.34 17.49
C ASP A 23 6.90 -3.53 16.71
N LYS A 24 7.34 -2.81 15.66
CA LYS A 24 6.49 -2.06 14.73
C LYS A 24 6.61 -2.64 13.32
N ASN A 25 5.88 -3.72 13.07
CA ASN A 25 5.94 -4.47 11.80
C ASN A 25 4.72 -4.26 10.89
N THR A 26 3.77 -3.38 11.25
CA THR A 26 2.51 -3.22 10.51
C THR A 26 2.32 -1.77 10.09
N CYS A 27 2.23 -1.56 8.77
CA CYS A 27 1.84 -0.28 8.18
C CYS A 27 0.32 -0.18 8.14
N HIS A 28 -0.25 0.73 8.93
CA HIS A 28 -1.68 1.03 8.90
C HIS A 28 -2.00 1.94 7.71
N ILE A 29 -2.78 1.42 6.77
CA ILE A 29 -3.08 2.09 5.51
C ILE A 29 -4.48 2.71 5.50
N MET A 30 -4.62 3.80 4.78
CA MET A 30 -5.88 4.36 4.33
C MET A 30 -6.13 3.92 2.89
N ALA A 31 -7.16 3.10 2.67
CA ALA A 31 -7.56 2.69 1.33
C ALA A 31 -8.72 3.59 0.86
N VAL A 32 -8.55 4.22 -0.30
CA VAL A 32 -9.56 5.14 -0.86
C VAL A 32 -10.01 4.61 -2.21
N ALA A 33 -11.31 4.41 -2.41
CA ALA A 33 -11.90 4.17 -3.72
C ALA A 33 -12.57 5.44 -4.22
N ASP A 34 -12.22 5.88 -5.42
CA ASP A 34 -12.93 6.97 -6.09
C ASP A 34 -14.23 6.49 -6.76
N TYR A 35 -15.01 7.43 -7.29
CA TYR A 35 -16.29 7.17 -7.95
C TYR A 35 -16.15 6.28 -9.19
N THR A 36 -14.98 6.31 -9.86
CA THR A 36 -14.72 5.48 -11.04
C THR A 36 -14.50 4.03 -10.63
N PHE A 37 -13.75 3.79 -9.56
CA PHE A 37 -13.54 2.46 -9.01
C PHE A 37 -14.84 1.88 -8.42
N PHE A 38 -15.63 2.72 -7.74
CA PHE A 38 -16.94 2.34 -7.22
C PHE A 38 -17.89 1.90 -8.34
N SER A 39 -17.99 2.67 -9.42
CA SER A 39 -18.92 2.38 -10.53
C SER A 39 -18.43 1.25 -11.44
N GLY A 40 -17.11 1.14 -11.68
CA GLY A 40 -16.50 0.09 -12.48
C GLY A 40 -16.31 -1.23 -11.71
N PRO A 41 -15.11 -1.53 -11.16
CA PRO A 41 -14.84 -2.76 -10.41
C PRO A 41 -15.81 -3.02 -9.24
N GLY A 42 -16.26 -1.96 -8.56
CA GLY A 42 -17.23 -2.04 -7.48
C GLY A 42 -18.66 -2.33 -7.95
N GLY A 43 -18.95 -2.16 -9.25
CA GLY A 43 -20.26 -2.37 -9.86
C GLY A 43 -21.37 -1.48 -9.30
N GLY A 44 -21.03 -0.34 -8.71
CA GLY A 44 -21.97 0.57 -8.05
C GLY A 44 -22.43 0.12 -6.67
N PHE A 45 -21.75 -0.85 -6.05
CA PHE A 45 -22.12 -1.37 -4.74
C PHE A 45 -20.99 -1.23 -3.71
N ALA A 46 -21.28 -0.57 -2.59
CA ALA A 46 -20.28 -0.32 -1.54
C ALA A 46 -19.71 -1.63 -0.96
N HIS A 47 -20.55 -2.65 -0.75
CA HIS A 47 -20.10 -3.95 -0.23
C HIS A 47 -19.15 -4.68 -1.18
N ARG A 48 -19.40 -4.64 -2.50
CA ARG A 48 -18.51 -5.24 -3.50
C ARG A 48 -17.19 -4.49 -3.56
N THR A 49 -17.26 -3.16 -3.59
CA THR A 49 -16.08 -2.28 -3.57
C THR A 49 -15.21 -2.57 -2.35
N ALA A 50 -15.81 -2.63 -1.16
CA ALA A 50 -15.10 -2.92 0.07
C ALA A 50 -14.46 -4.30 0.07
N ASN A 51 -15.22 -5.33 -0.31
CA ASN A 51 -14.72 -6.70 -0.35
C ASN A 51 -13.55 -6.85 -1.35
N TYR A 52 -13.67 -6.23 -2.52
CA TYR A 52 -12.59 -6.24 -3.52
C TYR A 52 -11.29 -5.67 -2.95
N ILE A 53 -11.36 -4.50 -2.30
CA ILE A 53 -10.18 -3.83 -1.72
C ILE A 53 -9.61 -4.65 -0.57
N ILE A 54 -10.46 -5.14 0.34
CA ILE A 54 -10.04 -5.97 1.47
C ILE A 54 -9.33 -7.23 0.98
N GLU A 55 -9.88 -7.93 -0.01
CA GLU A 55 -9.27 -9.14 -0.58
C GLU A 55 -7.93 -8.84 -1.27
N THR A 56 -7.87 -7.72 -1.98
CA THR A 56 -6.65 -7.27 -2.65
C THR A 56 -5.55 -6.99 -1.64
N ILE A 57 -5.82 -6.18 -0.62
CA ILE A 57 -4.85 -5.87 0.43
C ILE A 57 -4.48 -7.12 1.24
N LYS A 58 -5.41 -8.05 1.48
CA LYS A 58 -5.09 -9.33 2.14
C LYS A 58 -4.05 -10.13 1.34
N LYS A 59 -4.21 -10.23 0.01
CA LYS A 59 -3.24 -10.92 -0.86
C LYS A 59 -1.88 -10.23 -0.84
N VAL A 60 -1.85 -8.90 -0.92
CA VAL A 60 -0.59 -8.13 -0.84
C VAL A 60 0.06 -8.29 0.53
N ASN A 61 -0.69 -8.14 1.63
CA ASN A 61 -0.16 -8.30 2.99
C ASN A 61 0.46 -9.69 3.19
N ARG A 62 -0.12 -10.75 2.63
CA ARG A 62 0.49 -12.09 2.66
C ARG A 62 1.90 -12.08 2.08
N LEU A 63 2.08 -11.48 0.89
CA LEU A 63 3.40 -11.37 0.25
C LEU A 63 4.40 -10.61 1.14
N TYR A 64 3.98 -9.49 1.72
CA TYR A 64 4.83 -8.70 2.60
C TYR A 64 5.25 -9.48 3.86
N ARG A 65 4.30 -10.21 4.48
CA ARG A 65 4.56 -10.97 5.71
C ARG A 65 5.49 -12.16 5.47
N GLU A 66 5.37 -12.81 4.31
CA GLU A 66 6.20 -13.94 3.90
C GLU A 66 7.59 -13.51 3.40
N THR A 67 7.79 -12.22 3.11
CA THR A 67 9.07 -11.70 2.64
C THR A 67 10.11 -11.67 3.76
N VAL A 68 11.34 -12.10 3.44
CA VAL A 68 12.54 -11.88 4.25
C VAL A 68 13.36 -10.79 3.58
N TRP A 69 13.50 -9.66 4.26
CA TRP A 69 14.23 -8.50 3.75
C TRP A 69 15.74 -8.72 3.82
N SER A 70 16.52 -7.92 3.08
CA SER A 70 17.97 -8.08 2.94
C SER A 70 18.73 -8.04 4.27
N ASN A 71 18.18 -7.35 5.28
CA ASN A 71 18.74 -7.27 6.62
C ASN A 71 18.21 -8.34 7.59
N GLY A 72 17.51 -9.36 7.08
CA GLY A 72 16.95 -10.46 7.88
C GLY A 72 15.65 -10.11 8.62
N MET A 73 15.11 -8.89 8.45
CA MET A 73 13.79 -8.54 8.96
C MET A 73 12.72 -9.38 8.24
N THR A 74 11.68 -9.76 8.97
CA THR A 74 10.55 -10.50 8.41
C THR A 74 9.25 -10.12 9.11
N GLY A 75 8.12 -10.58 8.58
CA GLY A 75 6.82 -10.32 9.18
C GLY A 75 6.38 -8.86 9.06
N MET A 76 6.97 -8.08 8.16
CA MET A 76 6.44 -6.75 7.81
C MET A 76 5.12 -6.90 7.07
N GLY A 77 4.17 -5.99 7.26
CA GLY A 77 2.91 -6.09 6.54
C GLY A 77 2.07 -4.83 6.53
N LEU A 78 0.88 -4.97 5.94
CA LEU A 78 -0.09 -3.91 5.72
C LEU A 78 -1.39 -4.28 6.42
N GLN A 79 -2.07 -3.27 6.96
CA GLN A 79 -3.41 -3.44 7.52
C GLN A 79 -4.26 -2.22 7.18
N ILE A 80 -5.46 -2.43 6.64
CA ILE A 80 -6.43 -1.36 6.42
C ILE A 80 -6.89 -0.83 7.79
N LYS A 81 -6.61 0.44 8.05
CA LYS A 81 -7.09 1.16 9.22
C LYS A 81 -8.32 2.00 8.89
N GLU A 82 -8.39 2.55 7.69
CA GLU A 82 -9.55 3.26 7.16
C GLU A 82 -9.82 2.83 5.72
N LEU A 83 -11.10 2.65 5.40
CA LEU A 83 -11.59 2.42 4.04
C LEU A 83 -12.58 3.52 3.70
N ARG A 84 -12.22 4.36 2.74
CA ARG A 84 -13.04 5.46 2.22
C ARG A 84 -13.54 5.08 0.84
N ILE A 85 -14.86 5.13 0.63
CA ILE A 85 -15.47 4.83 -0.67
C ILE A 85 -16.28 6.04 -1.10
N HIS A 86 -15.89 6.65 -2.22
CA HIS A 86 -16.66 7.69 -2.87
C HIS A 86 -17.63 7.05 -3.86
N ALA A 87 -18.91 7.09 -3.55
CA ALA A 87 -19.95 6.59 -4.47
C ALA A 87 -20.22 7.55 -5.63
N GLU A 88 -19.96 8.84 -5.40
CA GLU A 88 -20.25 9.93 -6.33
C GLU A 88 -19.01 10.83 -6.47
N VAL A 89 -19.03 11.68 -7.50
CA VAL A 89 -18.00 12.70 -7.72
C VAL A 89 -18.01 13.71 -6.57
N THR A 90 -16.85 14.20 -6.19
CA THR A 90 -16.76 15.23 -5.14
C THR A 90 -17.29 16.57 -5.63
N ASP A 91 -18.13 17.21 -4.82
CA ASP A 91 -18.73 18.51 -5.11
C ASP A 91 -17.68 19.62 -5.25
N ARG A 92 -18.00 20.64 -6.07
CA ARG A 92 -17.13 21.78 -6.36
C ARG A 92 -16.79 22.63 -5.14
N ASN A 93 -17.65 22.65 -4.13
CA ASN A 93 -17.41 23.39 -2.89
C ASN A 93 -16.43 22.66 -1.96
N SER A 94 -16.16 21.38 -2.22
CA SER A 94 -15.23 20.54 -1.44
C SER A 94 -13.82 20.51 -2.06
N TYR A 95 -13.55 21.38 -3.04
CA TYR A 95 -12.26 21.45 -3.70
C TYR A 95 -11.18 22.04 -2.77
N HIS A 96 -9.93 21.60 -2.96
CA HIS A 96 -8.79 22.16 -2.26
C HIS A 96 -8.52 23.60 -2.73
N ARG A 97 -7.50 24.25 -2.15
CA ARG A 97 -7.15 25.67 -2.45
C ARG A 97 -6.97 25.96 -3.94
N ASN A 98 -6.62 24.96 -4.74
CA ASN A 98 -6.43 25.05 -6.19
C ASN A 98 -7.71 24.82 -7.00
N GLY A 99 -8.88 24.65 -6.36
CA GLY A 99 -10.15 24.42 -7.04
C GLY A 99 -10.24 23.04 -7.69
N ARG A 100 -9.52 22.04 -7.17
CA ARG A 100 -9.51 20.67 -7.67
C ARG A 100 -9.66 19.66 -6.54
N HIS A 101 -10.10 18.45 -6.87
CA HIS A 101 -10.15 17.31 -5.97
C HIS A 101 -9.90 16.00 -6.77
N TYR A 102 -9.20 15.03 -6.19
CA TYR A 102 -8.82 13.80 -6.88
C TYR A 102 -10.02 12.96 -7.36
N ASN A 103 -11.14 13.06 -6.65
CA ASN A 103 -12.42 12.40 -6.94
C ASN A 103 -13.43 13.33 -7.69
N MET A 104 -12.98 14.43 -8.29
CA MET A 104 -13.87 15.29 -9.10
C MET A 104 -14.04 14.75 -10.53
N TYR A 105 -15.15 15.09 -11.16
CA TYR A 105 -15.26 14.99 -12.62
C TYR A 105 -14.51 16.15 -13.27
N ASN A 106 -13.45 15.87 -14.03
CA ASN A 106 -12.61 16.90 -14.65
C ASN A 106 -13.02 17.24 -16.11
N GLY A 107 -14.09 16.64 -16.64
CA GLY A 107 -14.54 16.86 -18.02
C GLY A 107 -13.66 16.20 -19.09
N GLU A 108 -12.61 15.49 -18.68
CA GLU A 108 -11.70 14.74 -19.55
C GLU A 108 -11.90 13.23 -19.33
N THR A 109 -11.41 12.43 -20.28
CA THR A 109 -11.53 10.96 -20.20
C THR A 109 -10.77 10.37 -19.00
N SER A 110 -9.65 10.98 -18.60
CA SER A 110 -8.81 10.53 -17.48
C SER A 110 -7.83 11.63 -17.08
N TRP A 111 -7.46 11.73 -15.79
CA TRP A 111 -6.36 12.63 -15.41
C TRP A 111 -5.00 12.05 -15.81
N PRO A 112 -3.99 12.89 -16.11
CA PRO A 112 -2.60 12.48 -16.06
C PRO A 112 -2.26 11.85 -14.70
N TYR A 113 -1.47 10.76 -14.69
CA TYR A 113 -1.17 10.01 -13.47
C TYR A 113 -0.44 10.85 -12.39
N SER A 114 0.47 11.73 -12.82
CA SER A 114 1.19 12.66 -11.93
C SER A 114 0.23 13.58 -11.18
N ASP A 115 -0.68 14.19 -11.92
CA ASP A 115 -1.58 15.23 -11.43
C ASP A 115 -2.63 14.65 -10.48
N LEU A 116 -3.08 13.41 -10.75
CA LEU A 116 -3.95 12.70 -9.82
C LEU A 116 -3.25 12.44 -8.49
N LEU A 117 -2.02 11.94 -8.55
CA LEU A 117 -1.27 11.58 -7.33
C LEU A 117 -0.95 12.82 -6.50
N GLU A 118 -0.54 13.91 -7.15
CA GLU A 118 -0.33 15.20 -6.51
C GLU A 118 -1.63 15.69 -5.85
N GLN A 119 -2.75 15.66 -6.57
CA GLN A 119 -4.03 16.10 -6.03
C GLN A 119 -4.54 15.21 -4.90
N PHE A 120 -4.29 13.91 -4.95
CA PHE A 120 -4.60 12.99 -3.85
C PHE A 120 -3.75 13.31 -2.62
N GLY A 121 -2.47 13.67 -2.81
CA GLY A 121 -1.56 14.06 -1.74
C GLY A 121 -1.96 15.32 -0.96
N GLU A 122 -2.83 16.16 -1.50
CA GLU A 122 -3.40 17.34 -0.83
C GLU A 122 -4.47 16.97 0.24
N ASP A 123 -4.93 15.72 0.30
CA ASP A 123 -5.85 15.25 1.34
C ASP A 123 -5.13 15.19 2.70
N GLY A 124 -5.48 16.11 3.59
CA GLY A 124 -4.85 16.27 4.90
C GLY A 124 -4.97 15.02 5.80
N ASP A 125 -5.95 14.14 5.55
CA ASP A 125 -6.11 12.92 6.34
C ASP A 125 -5.01 11.90 6.08
N ILE A 126 -4.36 11.93 4.91
CA ILE A 126 -3.31 10.98 4.52
C ILE A 126 -2.14 11.00 5.54
N THR A 127 -1.85 12.16 6.11
CA THR A 127 -0.78 12.34 7.10
C THR A 127 -0.98 11.54 8.40
N LYS A 128 -2.19 11.06 8.67
CA LYS A 128 -2.54 10.26 9.86
C LYS A 128 -2.21 8.76 9.70
N PHE A 129 -1.79 8.34 8.52
CA PHE A 129 -1.57 6.95 8.16
C PHE A 129 -0.12 6.71 7.74
N CYS A 130 0.31 5.45 7.81
CA CYS A 130 1.63 5.06 7.31
C CYS A 130 1.70 5.13 5.77
N LEU A 131 0.58 4.84 5.10
CA LEU A 131 0.41 4.94 3.67
C LEU A 131 -1.06 5.23 3.35
N ALA A 132 -1.33 6.06 2.35
CA ALA A 132 -2.63 6.14 1.71
C ALA A 132 -2.53 5.62 0.27
N HIS A 133 -3.54 4.87 -0.16
CA HIS A 133 -3.58 4.28 -1.49
C HIS A 133 -4.93 4.53 -2.16
N LEU A 134 -4.87 5.15 -3.34
CA LEU A 134 -6.04 5.44 -4.17
C LEU A 134 -6.28 4.30 -5.16
N PHE A 135 -7.44 3.66 -5.06
CA PHE A 135 -8.01 2.75 -6.03
C PHE A 135 -8.91 3.55 -7.00
N THR A 136 -8.55 3.54 -8.28
CA THR A 136 -9.24 4.25 -9.37
C THR A 136 -9.44 3.30 -10.55
N TYR A 137 -10.40 3.57 -11.43
CA TYR A 137 -10.66 2.79 -12.63
C TYR A 137 -10.78 3.72 -13.84
N ARG A 138 -9.80 3.64 -14.73
CA ARG A 138 -9.58 4.60 -15.81
C ARG A 138 -9.19 3.90 -17.09
#